data_AF-A0AAD6S1X1-F1
#
_entry.id   AF-A0AAD6S1X1-F1
#
_cell.length_a   1.000
_cell.length_b   1.000
_cell.length_c   1.000
_cell.angle_alpha   90.00
_cell.angle_beta   90.00
_cell.angle_gamma   90.00
#
_symmetry.space_group_name_H-M   'P 1'
#
loop_
_entity.id
_entity.type
_entity.pdbx_description
1 polymer ?
#
loop_
_entity_poly.entity_id
_entity_poly.type
_entity_poly.pdbx_seq_one_letter_code
_entity_poly.pdbx_strand_id
1 'polypeptide(L)'
;RYTIRTDTQYDPTTRVLTALLELPGMKRRDLRITLATTPFNRVRQVTVSGTLASTSIVVARTLGPVLRERKYGSFTRAFAVPAETKPDDIDAVMEDGILILKIQCGLPAASADEREIPIR
;
A
#
# COMPACT_ATOMS: atom_id res chain seq x y z
N ARG A 1 3.26 12.95 5.56
CA ARG A 1 2.74 11.80 4.77
C ARG A 1 2.12 10.84 5.77
N TYR A 2 0.85 10.44 5.62
CA TYR A 2 0.21 9.55 6.60
C TYR A 2 0.21 8.10 6.11
N THR A 3 0.13 7.17 7.06
CA THR A 3 -0.02 5.73 6.78
C THR A 3 -1.50 5.41 6.61
N ILE A 4 -1.84 4.90 5.43
CA ILE A 4 -3.15 4.33 5.12
C ILE A 4 -3.35 3.04 5.92
N ARG A 5 -4.58 2.81 6.40
CA ARG A 5 -4.90 1.55 7.08
C ARG A 5 -4.83 0.43 6.06
N THR A 6 -4.22 -0.67 6.45
CA THR A 6 -3.91 -1.76 5.53
C THR A 6 -3.91 -3.07 6.27
N ASP A 7 -4.68 -4.02 5.75
CA ASP A 7 -4.61 -5.42 6.15
C ASP A 7 -3.86 -6.20 5.08
N THR A 8 -3.07 -7.19 5.49
CA THR A 8 -2.33 -8.06 4.56
C THR A 8 -2.51 -9.51 4.96
N GLN A 9 -2.81 -10.35 3.98
CA GLN A 9 -2.93 -11.79 4.16
C GLN A 9 -2.14 -12.49 3.06
N TYR A 10 -1.33 -13.48 3.42
CA TYR A 10 -0.68 -14.38 2.47
C TYR A 10 -1.40 -15.74 2.49
N ASP A 11 -1.76 -16.24 1.30
CA ASP A 11 -2.27 -17.60 1.13
C ASP A 11 -1.14 -18.52 0.66
N PRO A 12 -0.71 -19.52 1.45
CA PRO A 12 0.37 -20.43 1.08
C PRO A 12 0.02 -21.39 -0.07
N THR A 13 -1.27 -21.63 -0.33
CA THR A 13 -1.73 -22.54 -1.39
C THR A 13 -1.64 -21.87 -2.74
N THR A 14 -2.24 -20.69 -2.87
CA THR A 14 -2.23 -19.91 -4.13
C THR A 14 -1.00 -19.04 -4.28
N ARG A 15 -0.26 -18.83 -3.18
CA ARG A 15 0.97 -18.03 -3.06
C ARG A 15 0.73 -16.54 -3.30
N VAL A 16 -0.51 -16.10 -3.12
CA VAL A 16 -0.91 -14.71 -3.32
C VAL A 16 -0.83 -13.94 -2.01
N LEU A 17 -0.14 -12.81 -2.04
CA LEU A 17 -0.24 -11.77 -1.02
C LEU A 17 -1.39 -10.83 -1.41
N THR A 18 -2.42 -10.77 -0.55
CA THR A 18 -3.53 -9.83 -0.69
C THR A 18 -3.34 -8.70 0.31
N ALA A 19 -3.35 -7.45 -0.16
CA ALA A 19 -3.38 -6.26 0.67
C ALA A 19 -4.70 -5.50 0.44
N LEU A 20 -5.39 -5.15 1.52
CA LEU A 20 -6.62 -4.35 1.51
C LEU A 20 -6.30 -2.98 2.09
N LEU A 21 -6.46 -1.92 1.31
CA LEU A 21 -6.09 -0.57 1.70
C LEU A 21 -7.32 0.34 1.76
N GLU A 22 -7.61 0.90 2.94
CA GLU A 22 -8.73 1.84 3.13
C GLU A 22 -8.43 3.19 2.45
N LEU A 23 -9.17 3.50 1.38
CA LEU A 23 -9.03 4.72 0.57
C LEU A 23 -10.41 5.37 0.28
N PRO A 24 -11.23 5.64 1.32
CA PRO A 24 -12.59 6.16 1.14
C PRO A 24 -12.58 7.56 0.49
N GLY A 25 -13.37 7.70 -0.58
CA GLY A 25 -13.48 8.96 -1.34
C GLY A 25 -12.32 9.24 -2.28
N MET A 26 -11.39 8.30 -2.46
CA MET A 26 -10.32 8.39 -3.44
C MET A 26 -10.81 8.01 -4.83
N LYS A 27 -10.47 8.80 -5.84
CA LYS A 27 -10.72 8.45 -7.23
C LYS A 27 -9.56 7.61 -7.77
N ARG A 28 -9.86 6.63 -8.62
CA ARG A 28 -8.85 5.75 -9.25
C ARG A 28 -7.73 6.53 -9.95
N ARG A 29 -8.07 7.63 -10.63
CA ARG A 29 -7.11 8.51 -11.31
C ARG A 29 -6.12 9.25 -10.39
N ASP A 30 -6.47 9.38 -9.11
CA ASP A 30 -5.64 10.06 -8.11
C ASP A 30 -4.74 9.06 -7.34
N LEU A 31 -4.74 7.79 -7.77
CA LEU A 31 -3.91 6.71 -7.26
C LEU A 31 -2.82 6.34 -8.26
N ARG A 32 -1.65 6.01 -7.72
CA ARG A 32 -0.53 5.49 -8.49
C ARG A 32 0.04 4.26 -7.81
N ILE A 33 0.10 3.17 -8.57
CA ILE A 33 0.73 1.91 -8.16
C ILE A 33 1.99 1.74 -9.03
N THR A 34 3.13 1.48 -8.41
CA THR A 34 4.41 1.28 -9.12
C THR A 34 5.15 0.07 -8.60
N LEU A 35 5.77 -0.68 -9.50
CA LEU A 35 6.71 -1.75 -9.17
C LEU A 35 8.14 -1.27 -9.48
N ALA A 36 9.02 -1.26 -8.48
CA ALA A 36 10.38 -0.78 -8.63
C ALA A 36 11.37 -1.54 -7.74
N THR A 37 12.65 -1.55 -8.13
CA THR A 37 13.75 -2.08 -7.31
C THR A 37 14.50 -0.92 -6.68
N THR A 38 14.68 -0.98 -5.37
CA THR A 38 15.47 0.01 -4.64
C THR A 38 16.95 -0.16 -4.97
N PRO A 39 17.65 0.88 -5.47
CA PRO A 39 19.02 0.70 -6.00
C PRO A 39 20.06 0.27 -4.94
N PHE A 40 19.97 0.77 -3.71
CA PHE A 40 21.03 0.61 -2.70
C PHE A 40 20.92 -0.67 -1.88
N ASN A 41 19.72 -1.27 -1.75
CA ASN A 41 19.53 -2.53 -1.02
C ASN A 41 18.88 -3.64 -1.87
N ARG A 42 18.59 -3.37 -3.15
CA ARG A 42 18.05 -4.30 -4.14
C ARG A 42 16.66 -4.86 -3.83
N VAL A 43 15.93 -4.27 -2.88
CA VAL A 43 14.58 -4.74 -2.53
C VAL A 43 13.59 -4.35 -3.63
N ARG A 44 12.89 -5.34 -4.19
CA ARG A 44 11.77 -5.14 -5.12
C ARG A 44 10.51 -4.79 -4.34
N GLN A 45 9.80 -3.75 -4.77
CA GLN A 45 8.63 -3.25 -4.02
C GLN A 45 7.49 -2.83 -4.93
N VAL A 46 6.27 -3.16 -4.50
CA VAL A 46 5.03 -2.55 -5.00
C VAL A 46 4.67 -1.38 -4.10
N THR A 47 4.54 -0.20 -4.69
CA THR A 47 4.26 1.04 -3.97
C THR A 47 2.93 1.63 -4.41
N VAL A 48 2.02 1.81 -3.45
CA VAL A 48 0.76 2.52 -3.62
C VAL A 48 0.94 3.94 -3.08
N SER A 49 0.63 4.95 -3.88
CA SER A 49 0.77 6.35 -3.50
C SER A 49 -0.35 7.21 -4.07
N GLY A 50 -0.63 8.33 -3.41
CA GLY A 50 -1.66 9.27 -3.81
C GLY A 50 -1.82 10.41 -2.81
N THR A 51 -2.76 11.31 -3.10
CA THR A 51 -3.09 12.43 -2.23
C THR A 51 -4.61 12.53 -2.07
N LEU A 52 -5.10 12.39 -0.83
CA LEU A 52 -6.50 12.69 -0.51
C LEU A 52 -6.67 14.19 -0.29
N ALA A 53 -7.54 14.83 -1.06
CA ALA A 53 -7.87 16.24 -0.87
C ALA A 53 -8.63 16.47 0.45
N SER A 54 -8.32 17.56 1.15
CA SER A 54 -9.08 17.97 2.33
C SER A 54 -10.36 18.69 1.92
N THR A 55 -11.51 18.05 2.09
CA THR A 55 -12.82 18.70 1.91
C THR A 55 -13.15 19.65 3.05
N SER A 56 -12.58 19.43 4.24
CA SER A 56 -12.82 20.26 5.42
C SER A 56 -12.32 21.70 5.30
N ILE A 57 -11.32 21.99 4.45
CA ILE A 57 -10.86 23.37 4.21
C ILE A 57 -11.93 24.20 3.50
N VAL A 58 -12.64 23.58 2.55
CA VAL A 58 -13.74 24.24 1.80
C VAL A 58 -14.93 24.49 2.73
N VAL A 59 -15.28 23.51 3.56
CA VAL A 59 -16.39 23.58 4.51
C VAL A 59 -16.11 24.58 5.64
N ALA A 60 -14.89 24.61 6.19
CA ALA A 60 -14.55 25.53 7.29
C ALA A 60 -14.71 27.01 6.90
N ARG A 61 -14.35 27.35 5.66
CA ARG A 61 -14.47 28.73 5.15
C ARG A 61 -15.91 29.17 4.94
N THR A 62 -16.85 28.23 4.83
CA THR A 62 -18.26 28.51 4.50
C THR A 62 -19.21 28.28 5.68
N LEU A 63 -18.91 27.35 6.59
CA LEU A 63 -19.85 26.84 7.61
C LEU A 63 -19.32 26.92 9.06
N GLY A 64 -18.12 27.48 9.28
CA GLY A 64 -17.54 27.64 10.62
C GLY A 64 -16.61 26.50 11.05
N PRO A 65 -16.25 26.41 12.35
CA PRO A 65 -15.30 25.41 12.85
C PRO A 65 -15.79 23.98 12.59
N VAL A 66 -14.91 23.13 12.06
CA VAL A 66 -15.23 21.73 11.73
C VAL A 66 -14.37 20.79 12.58
N LEU A 67 -15.02 19.82 13.22
CA LEU A 67 -14.35 18.68 13.82
C LEU A 67 -13.74 17.81 12.70
N ARG A 68 -12.46 17.48 12.83
CA ARG A 68 -11.71 16.78 11.79
C ARG A 68 -11.08 15.50 12.31
N GLU A 69 -11.65 14.38 11.92
CA GLU A 69 -11.18 13.05 12.32
C GLU A 69 -10.58 12.27 11.14
N ARG A 70 -11.04 12.57 9.92
CA ARG A 70 -10.58 11.91 8.69
C ARG A 70 -9.13 12.29 8.38
N LYS A 71 -8.32 11.30 8.02
CA LYS A 71 -6.98 11.52 7.46
C LYS A 71 -7.07 12.05 6.03
N TYR A 72 -6.19 12.97 5.67
CA TYR A 72 -6.07 13.58 4.34
C TYR A 72 -4.60 13.95 4.06
N GLY A 73 -4.32 14.36 2.83
CA GLY A 73 -2.98 14.67 2.35
C GLY A 73 -2.33 13.51 1.61
N SER A 74 -1.02 13.61 1.39
CA SER A 74 -0.26 12.59 0.65
C SER A 74 0.03 11.37 1.52
N PHE A 75 -0.09 10.19 0.93
CA PHE A 75 0.27 8.91 1.53
C PHE A 75 1.14 8.09 0.60
N THR A 76 1.84 7.12 1.17
CA THR A 76 2.52 6.07 0.41
C THR A 76 2.63 4.83 1.28
N ARG A 77 2.35 3.68 0.68
CA ARG A 77 2.54 2.36 1.28
C ARG A 77 3.35 1.51 0.30
N ALA A 78 4.40 0.88 0.79
CA ALA A 78 5.22 -0.04 0.02
C ALA A 78 5.13 -1.44 0.61
N PHE A 79 5.12 -2.44 -0.28
CA PHE A 79 5.16 -3.86 0.05
C PHE A 79 6.41 -4.43 -0.60
N ALA A 80 7.28 -5.04 0.20
CA ALA A 80 8.39 -5.82 -0.34
C ALA A 80 7.83 -7.08 -1.01
N VAL A 81 8.34 -7.39 -2.20
CA VAL A 81 7.90 -8.51 -3.02
C VAL A 81 9.13 -9.29 -3.50
N PRO A 82 8.96 -10.54 -3.97
CA PRO A 82 10.06 -11.29 -4.57
C PRO A 82 10.77 -10.50 -5.68
N ALA A 83 12.07 -10.72 -5.85
CA ALA A 83 12.90 -9.95 -6.78
C ALA A 83 12.43 -10.10 -8.24
N GLU A 84 11.91 -11.27 -8.55
CA GLU A 84 11.41 -11.72 -9.84
C GLU A 84 10.00 -11.22 -10.19
N THR A 85 9.29 -10.59 -9.25
CA THR A 85 7.92 -10.07 -9.46
C THR A 85 7.87 -9.18 -10.70
N LYS A 86 6.87 -9.39 -11.56
CA LYS A 86 6.61 -8.64 -12.79
C LYS A 86 5.32 -7.84 -12.67
N PRO A 87 5.08 -6.85 -13.54
CA PRO A 87 3.82 -6.13 -13.57
C PRO A 87 2.60 -7.05 -13.70
N ASP A 88 2.70 -8.11 -14.52
CA ASP A 88 1.61 -9.06 -14.77
C ASP A 88 1.28 -9.94 -13.55
N ASP A 89 2.14 -9.97 -12.53
CA ASP A 89 1.92 -10.69 -11.27
C ASP A 89 1.05 -9.87 -10.28
N ILE A 90 0.64 -8.65 -10.66
CA ILE A 90 -0.03 -7.69 -9.79
C ILE A 90 -1.41 -7.37 -10.36
N ASP A 91 -2.44 -7.71 -9.61
CA ASP A 91 -3.82 -7.31 -9.88
C ASP A 91 -4.29 -6.28 -8.84
N ALA A 92 -5.04 -5.28 -9.30
CA ALA A 92 -5.46 -4.15 -8.49
C ALA A 92 -6.90 -3.75 -8.82
N VAL A 93 -7.79 -3.92 -7.84
CA VAL A 93 -9.22 -3.60 -7.98
C VAL A 93 -9.62 -2.62 -6.88
N MET A 94 -10.47 -1.66 -7.22
CA MET A 94 -11.00 -0.68 -6.27
C MET A 94 -12.52 -0.86 -6.15
N GLU A 95 -12.98 -1.26 -4.97
CA GLU A 95 -14.38 -1.54 -4.64
C GLU A 95 -14.71 -0.91 -3.28
N ASP A 96 -15.84 -0.18 -3.21
CA ASP A 96 -16.38 0.40 -1.98
C ASP A 96 -15.39 1.23 -1.13
N GLY A 97 -14.44 1.90 -1.79
CA GLY A 97 -13.41 2.71 -1.13
C GLY A 97 -12.24 1.89 -0.55
N ILE A 98 -12.14 0.62 -0.90
CA ILE A 98 -11.02 -0.26 -0.58
C ILE A 98 -10.26 -0.59 -1.87
N LEU A 99 -8.94 -0.38 -1.85
CA LEU A 99 -8.06 -0.93 -2.88
C LEU A 99 -7.67 -2.36 -2.47
N ILE A 100 -8.05 -3.32 -3.29
CA ILE A 100 -7.70 -4.73 -3.20
C ILE A 100 -6.50 -4.95 -4.13
N LEU A 101 -5.35 -5.20 -3.54
CA LEU A 101 -4.10 -5.45 -4.26
C LEU A 101 -3.70 -6.92 -4.07
N LYS A 102 -3.65 -7.67 -5.16
CA LYS A 102 -3.22 -9.08 -5.17
C LYS A 102 -1.88 -9.18 -5.87
N ILE A 103 -0.91 -9.82 -5.23
CA ILE A 103 0.46 -9.96 -5.74
C ILE A 103 0.81 -11.44 -5.71
N GLN A 104 1.15 -12.02 -6.85
CA GLN A 104 1.68 -13.37 -6.93
C GLN A 104 3.13 -13.38 -6.44
N CYS A 105 3.41 -14.10 -5.35
CA CYS A 105 4.73 -14.12 -4.71
C CYS A 105 5.57 -15.36 -5.06
N GLY A 106 5.06 -16.27 -5.89
CA GLY A 106 5.82 -17.46 -6.27
C GLY A 106 6.13 -18.38 -5.08
N LEU A 107 7.19 -19.20 -5.22
CA LEU A 107 7.55 -20.14 -4.16
C LEU A 107 8.10 -19.39 -2.94
N PRO A 108 7.58 -19.64 -1.73
CA PRO A 108 8.13 -19.05 -0.53
C PRO A 108 9.55 -19.56 -0.27
N ALA A 109 10.33 -18.76 0.46
CA ALA A 109 11.64 -19.20 0.93
C ALA A 109 11.51 -20.48 1.77
N ALA A 110 12.51 -21.36 1.68
CA ALA A 110 12.52 -22.62 2.43
C ALA A 110 12.53 -22.42 3.95
N SER A 111 13.08 -21.30 4.42
CA SER A 111 13.06 -20.88 5.82
C SER A 111 13.21 -19.36 5.93
N ALA A 112 13.02 -18.82 7.14
CA ALA A 112 13.22 -17.39 7.42
C ALA A 112 14.70 -16.97 7.52
N ASP A 113 15.63 -17.93 7.56
CA ASP A 113 17.08 -17.72 7.81
C ASP A 113 17.37 -16.66 8.89
N GLU A 114 16.63 -16.72 10.00
CA GLU A 114 16.74 -15.76 11.10
C GLU A 114 18.08 -15.92 11.82
N ARG A 115 18.77 -14.80 12.06
CA ARG A 115 20.05 -14.73 12.75
C ARG A 115 20.03 -13.60 13.77
N GLU A 116 20.44 -13.89 15.00
CA GLU A 116 20.67 -12.85 16.00
C GLU A 116 21.96 -12.08 15.68
N ILE A 117 21.89 -10.75 15.71
CA ILE A 117 23.04 -9.88 15.48
C ILE A 117 23.45 -9.25 16.82
N PRO A 118 24.65 -9.54 17.34
CA PRO A 118 25.08 -8.98 18.62
C PRO A 118 25.29 -7.47 18.51
N ILE A 119 24.82 -6.75 19.54
CA ILE A 119 25.02 -5.30 19.68
C ILE A 119 26.39 -5.06 20.32
N ARG A 120 27.15 -4.09 19.77
CA ARG A 120 28.47 -3.66 20.27
C ARG A 120 28.41 -2.26 20.84
#